data_AF-A0A1F8WGT4-F1
#
_entry.id   AF-A0A1F8WGT4-F1
#
_cell.length_a   1.000
_cell.length_b   1.000
_cell.length_c   1.000
_cell.angle_alpha   90.00
_cell.angle_beta   90.00
_cell.angle_gamma   90.00
#
_symmetry.space_group_name_H-M   'P 1'
#
loop_
_entity.id
_entity.type
_entity.pdbx_description
1 polymer ?
#
loop_
_entity_poly.entity_id
_entity_poly.type
_entity_poly.pdbx_seq_one_letter_code
_entity_poly.pdbx_strand_id
1 'polypeptide(L)'
;MKMVRFIFTLFFVSISLSASAGPNYKKVLKKWTRSHHIYSPQNFNASLLWHATLLNTEMKQSQKNRTHQAYDVDGHSVHSADLMIPGLDASHTVFFVSFYSQERRFDDFLDSQKTWSLNLEWCGNFYQPKIEKLAKNPSPLVRLLYPYLDVWSKTYLVSFDIPPSSCTKELTLHLSGPVARSELTWK
;
A
#
# COMPACT_ATOMS: atom_id res chain seq x y z
N MET A 1 10.86 -42.56 62.50
CA MET A 1 12.07 -42.45 61.65
C MET A 1 11.79 -43.13 60.31
N LYS A 2 11.60 -42.34 59.25
CA LYS A 2 11.88 -42.56 57.81
C LYS A 2 10.89 -41.76 56.96
N MET A 3 11.32 -40.54 56.62
CA MET A 3 10.82 -39.72 55.52
C MET A 3 10.99 -40.49 54.20
N VAL A 4 9.96 -40.49 53.36
CA VAL A 4 10.12 -40.74 51.92
C VAL A 4 9.61 -39.50 51.20
N ARG A 5 10.55 -38.77 50.61
CA ARG A 5 10.34 -37.57 49.81
C ARG A 5 9.76 -37.99 48.46
N PHE A 6 8.54 -37.57 48.14
CA PHE A 6 8.02 -37.65 46.77
C PHE A 6 8.61 -36.51 45.95
N ILE A 7 9.47 -36.87 45.01
CA ILE A 7 10.11 -35.94 44.07
C ILE A 7 9.16 -35.66 42.91
N PHE A 8 9.06 -34.37 42.64
CA PHE A 8 8.32 -33.65 41.63
C PHE A 8 8.78 -34.02 40.21
N THR A 9 7.85 -34.35 39.31
CA THR A 9 8.11 -34.32 37.86
C THR A 9 6.98 -33.56 37.18
N LEU A 10 7.12 -32.24 37.13
CA LEU A 10 6.25 -31.36 36.36
C LEU A 10 6.66 -31.45 34.89
N PHE A 11 5.89 -32.17 34.09
CA PHE A 11 6.08 -32.27 32.65
C PHE A 11 5.62 -30.95 32.01
N PHE A 12 6.55 -30.00 31.82
CA PHE A 12 6.31 -28.82 31.00
C PHE A 12 6.23 -29.29 29.54
N VAL A 13 5.02 -29.56 29.07
CA VAL A 13 4.73 -29.70 27.64
C VAL A 13 4.86 -28.31 27.03
N SER A 14 6.06 -28.01 26.52
CA SER A 14 6.31 -26.86 25.67
C SER A 14 5.54 -27.08 24.36
N ILE A 15 4.29 -26.65 24.31
CA ILE A 15 3.57 -26.47 23.05
C ILE A 15 4.32 -25.36 22.33
N SER A 16 5.23 -25.75 21.44
CA SER A 16 5.78 -24.85 20.44
C SER A 16 4.64 -24.48 19.51
N LEU A 17 3.89 -23.44 19.89
CA LEU A 17 2.96 -22.77 19.00
C LEU A 17 3.83 -22.12 17.93
N SER A 18 4.12 -22.86 16.86
CA SER A 18 4.68 -22.31 15.63
C SER A 18 3.62 -21.44 14.98
N ALA A 19 3.36 -20.28 15.59
CA ALA A 19 2.72 -19.17 14.91
C ALA A 19 3.66 -18.83 13.76
N SER A 20 3.28 -19.22 12.56
CA SER A 20 3.87 -18.72 11.32
C SER A 20 3.70 -17.20 11.33
N ALA A 21 4.65 -16.52 11.96
CA ALA A 21 4.69 -15.07 12.05
C ALA A 21 5.19 -14.57 10.71
N GLY A 22 4.32 -14.64 9.69
CA GLY A 22 4.52 -13.90 8.45
C GLY A 22 4.87 -12.44 8.78
N PRO A 23 5.63 -11.75 7.91
CA PRO A 23 6.09 -10.40 8.19
C PRO A 23 4.89 -9.51 8.56
N ASN A 24 5.03 -8.80 9.69
CA ASN A 24 3.97 -7.92 10.20
C ASN A 24 3.53 -6.96 9.09
N TYR A 25 2.25 -7.02 8.70
CA TYR A 25 1.67 -6.21 7.63
C TYR A 25 2.08 -4.73 7.71
N LYS A 26 2.06 -4.14 8.90
CA LYS A 26 2.42 -2.73 9.10
C LYS A 26 3.88 -2.45 8.71
N LYS A 27 4.79 -3.40 8.93
CA LYS A 27 6.20 -3.27 8.53
C LYS A 27 6.33 -3.33 7.01
N VAL A 28 5.64 -4.27 6.36
CA VAL A 28 5.64 -4.41 4.89
C VAL A 28 5.03 -3.18 4.22
N LEU A 29 3.87 -2.72 4.72
CA LEU A 29 3.23 -1.50 4.25
C LEU A 29 4.16 -0.29 4.38
N LYS A 30 4.80 -0.10 5.55
CA LYS A 30 5.75 1.00 5.76
C LYS A 30 6.95 0.90 4.81
N LYS A 31 7.45 -0.31 4.55
CA LYS A 31 8.58 -0.55 3.63
C LYS A 31 8.23 -0.13 2.21
N TRP A 32 7.04 -0.46 1.72
CA TRP A 32 6.63 -0.26 0.33
C TRP A 32 5.79 0.98 0.07
N THR A 33 5.46 1.75 1.11
CA THR A 33 4.75 3.03 0.98
C THR A 33 5.72 4.20 1.05
N ARG A 34 5.53 5.18 0.16
CA ARG A 34 6.18 6.48 0.20
C ARG A 34 5.12 7.57 0.22
N SER A 35 5.51 8.73 0.74
CA SER A 35 4.60 9.84 0.96
C SER A 35 5.31 11.17 0.88
N HIS A 36 4.60 12.19 0.40
CA HIS A 36 5.04 13.58 0.52
C HIS A 36 3.84 14.45 0.88
N HIS A 37 4.04 15.37 1.81
CA HIS A 37 3.04 16.34 2.21
C HIS A 37 3.61 17.75 2.02
N ILE A 38 2.92 18.59 1.29
CA ILE A 38 3.30 19.98 1.04
C ILE A 38 2.22 20.86 1.64
N TYR A 39 2.65 21.78 2.50
CA TYR A 39 1.78 22.73 3.17
C TYR A 39 2.13 24.15 2.73
N SER A 40 1.12 25.01 2.62
CA SER A 40 1.33 26.43 2.39
C SER A 40 2.04 27.06 3.61
N PRO A 41 3.14 27.81 3.41
CA PRO A 41 3.82 28.50 4.51
C PRO A 41 2.97 29.59 5.19
N GLN A 42 1.95 30.11 4.49
CA GLN A 42 1.17 31.26 4.97
C GLN A 42 0.06 30.87 5.94
N ASN A 43 -0.57 29.70 5.75
CA ASN A 43 -1.74 29.28 6.52
C ASN A 43 -1.68 27.81 6.99
N PHE A 44 -0.59 27.09 6.69
CA PHE A 44 -0.41 25.68 7.00
C PHE A 44 -1.48 24.75 6.44
N ASN A 45 -2.26 25.19 5.45
CA ASN A 45 -3.17 24.32 4.73
C ASN A 45 -2.37 23.36 3.85
N ALA A 46 -2.83 22.11 3.78
CA ALA A 46 -2.25 21.14 2.87
C ALA A 46 -2.52 21.56 1.42
N SER A 47 -1.45 21.80 0.65
CA SER A 47 -1.49 22.06 -0.78
C SER A 47 -1.51 20.75 -1.59
N LEU A 48 -0.74 19.77 -1.13
CA LEU A 48 -0.64 18.43 -1.70
C LEU A 48 -0.43 17.41 -0.57
N LEU A 49 -1.25 16.37 -0.53
CA LEU A 49 -0.98 15.17 0.25
C LEU A 49 -1.02 14.00 -0.70
N TRP A 50 0.04 13.20 -0.75
CA TRP A 50 -0.03 11.97 -1.53
C TRP A 50 0.79 10.84 -0.92
N HIS A 51 0.23 9.65 -1.10
CA HIS A 51 0.75 8.38 -0.65
C HIS A 51 0.74 7.42 -1.83
N ALA A 52 1.83 6.68 -2.02
CA ALA A 52 1.90 5.64 -3.02
C ALA A 52 2.46 4.38 -2.37
N THR A 53 1.80 3.25 -2.56
CA THR A 53 2.28 1.92 -2.15
C THR A 53 2.57 1.09 -3.38
N LEU A 54 3.83 0.64 -3.52
CA LEU A 54 4.23 -0.29 -4.58
C LEU A 54 3.66 -1.68 -4.29
N LEU A 55 2.85 -2.21 -5.21
CA LEU A 55 2.17 -3.52 -5.06
C LEU A 55 3.02 -4.67 -5.60
N ASN A 56 4.23 -4.82 -5.05
CA ASN A 56 5.10 -5.94 -5.39
C ASN A 56 4.62 -7.26 -4.73
N THR A 57 5.33 -8.37 -5.01
CA THR A 57 4.97 -9.70 -4.50
C THR A 57 4.88 -9.76 -2.97
N GLU A 58 5.83 -9.14 -2.26
CA GLU A 58 5.85 -9.10 -0.80
C GLU A 58 4.63 -8.34 -0.24
N MET A 59 4.36 -7.14 -0.79
CA MET A 59 3.23 -6.32 -0.40
C MET A 59 1.91 -7.05 -0.62
N LYS A 60 1.71 -7.62 -1.82
CA LYS A 60 0.50 -8.38 -2.17
C LYS A 60 0.28 -9.59 -1.25
N GLN A 61 1.33 -10.36 -0.98
CA GLN A 61 1.24 -11.49 -0.06
C GLN A 61 0.88 -11.04 1.37
N SER A 62 1.45 -9.92 1.82
CA SER A 62 1.14 -9.37 3.14
C SER A 62 -0.31 -8.88 3.24
N GLN A 63 -0.87 -8.30 2.16
CA GLN A 63 -2.29 -7.90 2.09
C GLN A 63 -3.20 -9.11 2.16
N LYS A 64 -2.91 -10.15 1.35
CA LYS A 64 -3.66 -11.41 1.41
C LYS A 64 -3.70 -11.97 2.82
N ASN A 65 -2.53 -12.08 3.48
CA ASN A 65 -2.44 -12.57 4.85
C ASN A 65 -3.23 -11.68 5.83
N ARG A 66 -3.14 -10.35 5.69
CA ARG A 66 -3.87 -9.40 6.54
C ARG A 66 -5.38 -9.49 6.37
N THR A 67 -5.84 -9.70 5.14
CA THR A 67 -7.26 -9.89 4.84
C THR A 67 -7.77 -11.21 5.42
N HIS A 68 -7.04 -12.31 5.27
CA HIS A 68 -7.39 -13.58 5.93
C HIS A 68 -7.49 -13.41 7.44
N GLN A 69 -6.50 -12.78 8.09
CA GLN A 69 -6.57 -12.51 9.53
C GLN A 69 -7.79 -11.68 9.97
N ALA A 70 -8.33 -10.85 9.09
CA ALA A 70 -9.45 -9.96 9.41
C ALA A 70 -10.82 -10.61 9.20
N TYR A 71 -10.93 -11.60 8.30
CA TYR A 71 -12.21 -12.17 7.87
C TYR A 71 -12.34 -13.69 8.07
N ASP A 72 -11.25 -14.41 8.31
CA ASP A 72 -11.24 -15.87 8.51
C ASP A 72 -11.62 -16.26 9.96
N VAL A 73 -12.29 -15.36 10.69
CA VAL A 73 -12.70 -15.53 12.10
C VAL A 73 -14.04 -16.28 12.20
N ASP A 74 -14.86 -16.28 11.14
CA ASP A 74 -16.25 -16.75 11.20
C ASP A 74 -16.59 -17.90 10.23
N GLY A 75 -15.60 -18.56 9.61
CA GLY A 75 -15.84 -19.68 8.68
C GLY A 75 -16.51 -19.28 7.35
N HIS A 76 -16.74 -17.98 7.13
CA HIS A 76 -17.10 -17.44 5.84
C HIS A 76 -15.86 -17.36 4.96
N SER A 77 -15.73 -18.30 4.03
CA SER A 77 -14.71 -18.28 2.99
C SER A 77 -14.82 -16.98 2.22
N VAL A 78 -13.88 -16.06 2.46
CA VAL A 78 -13.82 -14.82 1.68
C VAL A 78 -13.59 -15.24 0.24
N HIS A 79 -14.55 -14.95 -0.63
CA HIS A 79 -14.37 -15.09 -2.06
C HIS A 79 -13.18 -14.22 -2.44
N SER A 80 -12.05 -14.87 -2.69
CA SER A 80 -10.76 -14.26 -2.99
C SER A 80 -10.81 -13.34 -4.22
N ALA A 81 -11.88 -13.43 -5.02
CA ALA A 81 -12.13 -12.64 -6.21
C ALA A 81 -12.44 -11.15 -5.91
N ASP A 82 -13.18 -10.82 -4.84
CA ASP A 82 -13.56 -9.43 -4.53
C ASP A 82 -12.43 -8.65 -3.82
N LEU A 83 -11.38 -9.35 -3.43
CA LEU A 83 -10.26 -8.81 -2.64
C LEU A 83 -9.07 -8.38 -3.49
N MET A 84 -9.04 -8.77 -4.76
CA MET A 84 -7.93 -8.49 -5.64
C MET A 84 -8.08 -7.09 -6.21
N ILE A 85 -7.22 -6.18 -5.77
CA ILE A 85 -6.90 -5.01 -6.58
C ILE A 85 -6.43 -5.56 -7.94
N PRO A 86 -7.13 -5.27 -9.06
CA PRO A 86 -6.77 -5.79 -10.37
C PRO A 86 -5.33 -5.39 -10.74
N GLY A 87 -4.66 -6.17 -11.59
CA GLY A 87 -3.25 -5.94 -11.97
C GLY A 87 -2.25 -6.97 -11.46
N LEU A 88 -2.70 -8.21 -11.26
CA LEU A 88 -1.87 -9.35 -10.86
C LEU A 88 -0.90 -9.85 -11.94
N ASP A 89 -0.94 -9.30 -13.14
CA ASP A 89 -0.09 -9.78 -14.21
C ASP A 89 1.36 -9.37 -13.96
N ALA A 90 2.29 -10.32 -14.10
CA ALA A 90 3.73 -10.11 -13.88
C ALA A 90 4.33 -9.09 -14.88
N SER A 91 3.55 -8.72 -15.89
CA SER A 91 3.87 -7.74 -16.92
C SER A 91 3.74 -6.28 -16.47
N HIS A 92 3.10 -5.99 -15.32
CA HIS A 92 2.82 -4.62 -14.90
C HIS A 92 3.43 -4.27 -13.53
N THR A 93 3.88 -3.03 -13.41
CA THR A 93 4.25 -2.41 -12.14
C THR A 93 3.08 -1.56 -11.67
N VAL A 94 2.58 -1.83 -10.47
CA VAL A 94 1.31 -1.25 -10.00
C VAL A 94 1.51 -0.56 -8.66
N PHE A 95 0.92 0.63 -8.53
CA PHE A 95 0.88 1.43 -7.32
C PHE A 95 -0.57 1.66 -6.89
N PHE A 96 -0.82 1.51 -5.60
CA PHE A 96 -2.01 2.09 -4.99
C PHE A 96 -1.67 3.53 -4.55
N VAL A 97 -2.40 4.52 -5.06
CA VAL A 97 -2.13 5.94 -4.83
C VAL A 97 -3.31 6.59 -4.11
N SER A 98 -3.03 7.32 -3.04
CA SER A 98 -3.95 8.27 -2.41
C SER A 98 -3.45 9.67 -2.72
N PHE A 99 -4.31 10.54 -3.21
CA PHE A 99 -3.94 11.87 -3.65
C PHE A 99 -5.00 12.90 -3.28
N TYR A 100 -4.54 13.99 -2.70
CA TYR A 100 -5.31 15.18 -2.38
C TYR A 100 -4.57 16.41 -2.88
N SER A 101 -5.30 17.33 -3.50
CA SER A 101 -4.84 18.68 -3.80
C SER A 101 -5.83 19.70 -3.28
N GLN A 102 -5.32 20.83 -2.78
CA GLN A 102 -6.17 21.92 -2.28
C GLN A 102 -7.03 22.54 -3.37
N GLU A 103 -6.50 22.65 -4.59
CA GLU A 103 -7.23 23.21 -5.72
C GLU A 103 -8.19 22.16 -6.27
N ARG A 104 -9.45 22.25 -5.84
CA ARG A 104 -10.51 21.29 -6.18
C ARG A 104 -10.75 21.17 -7.68
N ARG A 105 -10.44 22.20 -8.47
CA ARG A 105 -10.54 22.10 -9.93
C ARG A 105 -9.53 21.13 -10.53
N PHE A 106 -8.45 20.84 -9.82
CA PHE A 106 -7.33 20.00 -10.26
C PHE A 106 -7.11 18.81 -9.33
N ASP A 107 -8.11 18.41 -8.55
CA ASP A 107 -7.97 17.30 -7.60
C ASP A 107 -8.18 15.91 -8.25
N ASP A 108 -8.30 15.83 -9.58
CA ASP A 108 -8.52 14.61 -10.35
C ASP A 108 -7.44 14.35 -11.39
N PHE A 109 -6.81 13.17 -11.33
CA PHE A 109 -5.86 12.75 -12.37
C PHE A 109 -6.52 12.48 -13.72
N LEU A 110 -7.82 12.18 -13.72
CA LEU A 110 -8.56 11.81 -14.92
C LEU A 110 -9.31 12.99 -15.55
N ASP A 111 -9.16 14.21 -15.02
CA ASP A 111 -9.75 15.37 -15.67
C ASP A 111 -9.15 15.57 -17.07
N SER A 112 -10.03 15.84 -18.02
CA SER A 112 -9.76 16.21 -19.40
C SER A 112 -8.67 17.28 -19.56
N GLN A 113 -8.52 18.18 -18.58
CA GLN A 113 -7.50 19.24 -18.60
C GLN A 113 -6.10 18.77 -18.18
N LYS A 114 -5.95 17.51 -17.73
CA LYS A 114 -4.67 16.83 -17.39
C LYS A 114 -3.70 17.71 -16.62
N THR A 115 -4.20 18.42 -15.60
CA THR A 115 -3.43 19.42 -14.87
C THR A 115 -2.32 18.80 -14.02
N TRP A 116 -2.46 17.53 -13.67
CA TRP A 116 -1.41 16.73 -13.03
C TRP A 116 -0.84 15.69 -13.99
N SER A 117 0.48 15.59 -13.99
CA SER A 117 1.25 14.58 -14.70
C SER A 117 1.89 13.65 -13.68
N LEU A 118 1.67 12.35 -13.85
CA LEU A 118 2.27 11.29 -13.06
C LEU A 118 3.12 10.43 -14.00
N ASN A 119 4.41 10.29 -13.73
CA ASN A 119 5.32 9.49 -14.57
C ASN A 119 6.19 8.62 -13.69
N LEU A 120 6.55 7.44 -14.19
CA LEU A 120 7.52 6.59 -13.53
C LEU A 120 8.86 6.72 -14.22
N GLU A 121 9.89 7.11 -13.49
CA GLU A 121 11.27 6.99 -13.92
C GLU A 121 11.84 5.68 -13.40
N TRP A 122 12.36 4.86 -14.33
CA TRP A 122 13.08 3.66 -13.97
C TRP A 122 14.18 3.41 -14.99
N CYS A 123 15.42 3.25 -14.50
CA CYS A 123 16.61 2.98 -15.31
C CYS A 123 16.92 4.06 -16.36
N GLY A 124 16.53 5.31 -16.08
CA GLY A 124 16.71 6.44 -16.98
C GLY A 124 15.63 6.57 -18.06
N ASN A 125 14.61 5.71 -18.05
CA ASN A 125 13.44 5.83 -18.92
C ASN A 125 12.23 6.35 -18.15
N PHE A 126 11.39 7.15 -18.81
CA PHE A 126 10.11 7.61 -18.28
C PHE A 126 8.96 6.81 -18.89
N TYR A 127 8.06 6.33 -18.04
CA TYR A 127 6.89 5.55 -18.42
C TYR A 127 5.60 6.29 -18.07
N GLN A 128 4.65 6.24 -18.98
CA GLN A 128 3.31 6.80 -18.81
C GLN A 128 2.40 5.81 -18.07
N PRO A 129 1.57 6.27 -17.14
CA PRO A 129 0.66 5.42 -16.39
C PRO A 129 -0.63 5.14 -17.14
N LYS A 130 -1.24 3.99 -16.83
CA LYS A 130 -2.68 3.78 -16.92
C LYS A 130 -3.24 4.01 -15.52
N ILE A 131 -4.19 4.95 -15.40
CA ILE A 131 -4.77 5.36 -14.12
C ILE A 131 -6.22 4.91 -14.07
N GLU A 132 -6.57 4.14 -13.06
CA GLU A 132 -7.94 3.74 -12.73
C GLU A 132 -8.33 4.40 -11.42
N LYS A 133 -9.43 5.16 -11.42
CA LYS A 133 -9.95 5.78 -10.21
C LYS A 133 -10.81 4.78 -9.45
N LEU A 134 -10.47 4.58 -8.17
CA LEU A 134 -11.24 3.71 -7.29
C LEU A 134 -12.47 4.44 -6.74
N ALA A 135 -13.42 3.68 -6.19
CA ALA A 135 -14.64 4.22 -5.62
C ALA A 135 -14.38 5.30 -4.57
N LYS A 136 -15.17 6.38 -4.60
CA LYS A 136 -15.04 7.55 -3.71
C LYS A 136 -15.03 7.16 -2.22
N ASN A 137 -15.76 6.11 -1.86
CA ASN A 137 -15.81 5.58 -0.51
C ASN A 137 -15.10 4.21 -0.49
N PRO A 138 -13.81 4.15 -0.10
CA PRO A 138 -13.11 2.89 0.02
C PRO A 138 -13.79 2.01 1.07
N SER A 139 -13.90 0.72 0.75
CA SER A 139 -14.51 -0.27 1.63
C SER A 139 -13.78 -0.35 2.98
N PRO A 140 -14.42 -0.86 4.05
CA PRO A 140 -13.77 -1.07 5.34
C PRO A 140 -12.46 -1.87 5.23
N LEU A 141 -12.40 -2.83 4.30
CA LEU A 141 -11.18 -3.57 4.04
C LEU A 141 -10.08 -2.72 3.40
N VAL A 142 -10.41 -1.90 2.40
CA VAL A 142 -9.41 -1.00 1.81
C VAL A 142 -8.85 -0.06 2.89
N ARG A 143 -9.69 0.45 3.80
CA ARG A 143 -9.24 1.26 4.94
C ARG A 143 -8.40 0.47 5.94
N LEU A 144 -8.70 -0.81 6.15
CA LEU A 144 -7.89 -1.70 6.99
C LEU A 144 -6.49 -1.93 6.39
N LEU A 145 -6.40 -2.07 5.07
CA LEU A 145 -5.14 -2.26 4.36
C LEU A 145 -4.36 -0.94 4.24
N TYR A 146 -5.03 0.18 4.03
CA TYR A 146 -4.40 1.47 3.79
C TYR A 146 -4.87 2.49 4.84
N PRO A 147 -4.33 2.43 6.07
CA PRO A 147 -4.76 3.29 7.18
C PRO A 147 -4.39 4.77 7.03
N TYR A 148 -3.59 5.12 6.02
CA TYR A 148 -3.26 6.52 5.69
C TYR A 148 -4.33 7.21 4.84
N LEU A 149 -5.37 6.49 4.43
CA LEU A 149 -6.46 7.07 3.65
C LEU A 149 -7.25 8.08 4.49
N ASP A 150 -7.33 9.30 4.00
CA ASP A 150 -8.19 10.33 4.56
C ASP A 150 -9.49 10.50 3.74
N VAL A 151 -10.41 11.33 4.23
CA VAL A 151 -11.74 11.55 3.61
C VAL A 151 -11.73 12.54 2.45
N TRP A 152 -10.63 13.28 2.27
CA TRP A 152 -10.45 14.31 1.25
C TRP A 152 -9.66 13.81 0.05
N SER A 153 -8.83 12.79 0.24
CA SER A 153 -8.06 12.15 -0.80
C SER A 153 -8.92 11.29 -1.73
N LYS A 154 -8.56 11.32 -3.02
CA LYS A 154 -9.03 10.35 -4.01
C LYS A 154 -8.02 9.23 -4.13
N THR A 155 -8.52 8.02 -4.32
CA THR A 155 -7.70 6.81 -4.46
C THR A 155 -7.67 6.31 -5.89
N TYR A 156 -6.51 5.89 -6.33
CA TYR A 156 -6.25 5.43 -7.69
C TYR A 156 -5.43 4.16 -7.67
N LEU A 157 -5.64 3.34 -8.69
CA LEU A 157 -4.71 2.32 -9.10
C LEU A 157 -3.93 2.84 -10.30
N VAL A 158 -2.61 2.86 -10.19
CA VAL A 158 -1.71 3.36 -11.23
C VAL A 158 -0.85 2.20 -11.70
N SER A 159 -1.02 1.79 -12.96
CA SER A 159 -0.26 0.71 -13.56
C SER A 159 0.64 1.21 -14.69
N PHE A 160 1.78 0.56 -14.84
CA PHE A 160 2.75 0.82 -15.91
C PHE A 160 3.03 -0.52 -16.60
N ASP A 161 3.09 -0.51 -17.94
CA ASP A 161 3.32 -1.69 -18.79
C ASP A 161 4.81 -2.11 -18.76
N ILE A 162 5.31 -2.42 -17.56
CA ILE A 162 6.68 -2.82 -17.29
C ILE A 162 6.72 -3.89 -16.19
N PRO A 163 7.44 -5.01 -16.40
CA PRO A 163 7.57 -6.02 -15.37
C PRO A 163 8.39 -5.50 -14.18
N PRO A 164 8.02 -5.80 -12.93
CA PRO A 164 8.70 -5.32 -11.73
C PRO A 164 10.14 -5.87 -11.55
N SER A 165 10.58 -6.79 -12.41
CA SER A 165 11.95 -7.32 -12.46
C SER A 165 12.81 -6.74 -13.60
N SER A 166 12.35 -5.70 -14.31
CA SER A 166 13.09 -5.15 -15.44
C SER A 166 14.46 -4.55 -15.08
N CYS A 167 14.70 -4.17 -13.82
CA CYS A 167 15.89 -3.42 -13.44
C CYS A 167 16.16 -3.41 -11.94
N THR A 168 17.44 -3.26 -11.58
CA THR A 168 17.94 -3.22 -10.19
C THR A 168 18.20 -1.80 -9.68
N LYS A 169 17.96 -0.77 -10.50
CA LYS A 169 18.09 0.64 -10.11
C LYS A 169 16.86 1.10 -9.33
N GLU A 170 17.05 2.23 -8.63
CA GLU A 170 15.98 2.92 -7.91
C GLU A 170 14.84 3.28 -8.87
N LEU A 171 13.62 3.16 -8.36
CA LEU A 171 12.39 3.47 -9.06
C LEU A 171 11.80 4.75 -8.46
N THR A 172 11.53 5.76 -9.30
CA THR A 172 11.06 7.07 -8.85
C THR A 172 9.74 7.43 -9.52
N LEU A 173 8.72 7.69 -8.72
CA LEU A 173 7.43 8.18 -9.18
C LEU A 173 7.41 9.71 -9.09
N HIS A 174 7.24 10.35 -10.24
CA HIS A 174 7.23 11.80 -10.43
C HIS A 174 5.81 12.30 -10.53
N LEU A 175 5.46 13.24 -9.67
CA LEU A 175 4.18 13.94 -9.68
C LEU A 175 4.43 15.43 -9.92
N SER A 176 3.84 15.97 -10.99
CA SER A 176 3.96 17.38 -11.35
C SER A 176 2.59 17.98 -11.61
N GLY A 177 2.32 19.13 -11.01
CA GLY A 177 1.10 19.89 -11.22
C GLY A 177 1.35 21.40 -11.13
N PRO A 178 0.29 22.21 -11.21
CA PRO A 178 0.40 23.67 -11.26
C PRO A 178 0.87 24.26 -9.93
N VAL A 179 0.56 23.57 -8.82
CA VAL A 179 0.82 24.07 -7.46
C VAL A 179 2.03 23.40 -6.80
N ALA A 180 2.47 22.25 -7.30
CA ALA A 180 3.58 21.51 -6.70
C ALA A 180 4.22 20.50 -7.67
N ARG A 181 5.48 20.17 -7.37
CA ARG A 181 6.18 18.99 -7.89
C ARG A 181 6.65 18.14 -6.73
N SER A 182 6.60 16.83 -6.88
CA SER A 182 6.96 15.89 -5.83
C SER A 182 7.45 14.57 -6.43
N GLU A 183 8.40 13.95 -5.75
CA GLU A 183 9.01 12.70 -6.18
C GLU A 183 8.98 11.70 -5.02
N LEU A 184 8.69 10.44 -5.33
CA LEU A 184 8.75 9.34 -4.37
C LEU A 184 9.70 8.27 -4.92
N THR A 185 10.67 7.82 -4.13
CA THR A 185 11.69 6.87 -4.58
C THR A 185 11.70 5.59 -3.75
N TRP A 186 11.85 4.46 -4.45
CA TRP A 186 12.00 3.12 -3.89
C TRP A 186 13.36 2.54 -4.27
N LYS A 187 13.96 1.82 -3.33
CA LYS A 187 15.25 1.14 -3.44
C LYS A 187 15.05 -0.35 -3.20
#